data_AF-A0A7X7KCH2-F1
#
_entry.id   AF-A0A7X7KCH2-F1
#
_cell.length_a   1.000
_cell.length_b   1.000
_cell.length_c   1.000
_cell.angle_alpha   90.00
_cell.angle_beta   90.00
_cell.angle_gamma   90.00
#
_symmetry.space_group_name_H-M   'P 1'
#
loop_
_entity.id
_entity.type
_entity.pdbx_description
1 polymer ?
#
loop_
_entity_poly.entity_id
_entity_poly.type
_entity_poly.pdbx_seq_one_letter_code
_entity_poly.pdbx_strand_id
1 'polypeptide(L)'
;MPHVIDERSVYRPQQNEMQLDWEPALRSEVEDARLTPEPISPERMRIAEARILYLSPILQQLYALRNEPEADDYGRLQPTESAFAATIDILIDAAIDAYPRQIPSGCVSTDSAGGVRIEWVRETSSVHLVVPPADDANSYIYHEVDSNYGTEDATPKGLSRWLKVIPRES
;
A
#
# COMPACT_ATOMS: atom_id res chain seq x y z
N MET A 1 11.10 -58.66 -75.63
CA MET A 1 10.51 -57.67 -76.56
C MET A 1 9.07 -58.07 -76.83
N PRO A 2 8.16 -57.14 -77.14
CA PRO A 2 8.31 -55.67 -77.14
C PRO A 2 7.73 -55.10 -75.81
N HIS A 3 7.17 -53.89 -75.64
CA HIS A 3 7.04 -52.68 -76.49
C HIS A 3 7.15 -51.42 -75.61
N VAL A 4 7.47 -50.28 -76.22
CA VAL A 4 7.15 -48.91 -75.75
C VAL A 4 6.05 -48.37 -76.68
N ILE A 5 5.16 -47.46 -76.22
CA ILE A 5 4.69 -46.23 -76.92
C ILE A 5 3.24 -45.87 -76.50
N ASP A 6 3.13 -44.71 -75.83
CA ASP A 6 2.19 -43.57 -76.00
C ASP A 6 0.64 -43.75 -76.12
N GLU A 7 -0.01 -42.58 -76.05
CA GLU A 7 -1.35 -42.18 -76.52
C GLU A 7 -2.50 -42.07 -75.50
N ARG A 8 -2.46 -40.92 -74.80
CA ARG A 8 -3.58 -39.97 -74.62
C ARG A 8 -5.01 -40.53 -74.67
N SER A 9 -5.65 -40.63 -73.51
CA SER A 9 -7.11 -40.50 -73.40
C SER A 9 -7.48 -39.26 -72.59
N VAL A 10 -8.29 -38.38 -73.18
CA VAL A 10 -8.82 -37.16 -72.56
C VAL A 10 -10.35 -37.25 -72.60
N TYR A 11 -11.01 -37.45 -71.45
CA TYR A 11 -12.06 -36.55 -70.97
C TYR A 11 -12.44 -36.79 -69.49
N ARG A 12 -13.18 -35.82 -68.95
CA ARG A 12 -13.53 -35.54 -67.54
C ARG A 12 -14.82 -36.26 -67.09
N PRO A 13 -15.15 -36.35 -65.78
CA PRO A 13 -15.79 -35.19 -65.13
C PRO A 13 -15.45 -34.90 -63.65
N GLN A 14 -15.75 -33.66 -63.26
CA GLN A 14 -16.17 -33.14 -61.93
C GLN A 14 -15.39 -33.59 -60.67
N GLN A 15 -14.57 -32.69 -60.12
CA GLN A 15 -14.96 -31.74 -59.05
C GLN A 15 -15.22 -32.41 -57.70
N ASN A 16 -14.23 -32.31 -56.81
CA ASN A 16 -14.49 -31.89 -55.43
C ASN A 16 -13.29 -31.06 -54.96
N GLU A 17 -13.43 -29.74 -55.00
CA GLU A 17 -12.39 -28.80 -54.55
C GLU A 17 -12.32 -28.88 -53.03
N MET A 18 -11.25 -29.48 -52.50
CA MET A 18 -10.99 -29.52 -51.06
C MET A 18 -10.39 -28.17 -50.64
N GLN A 19 -11.24 -27.14 -50.68
CA GLN A 19 -10.93 -25.79 -50.22
C GLN A 19 -10.82 -25.82 -48.69
N LEU A 20 -9.60 -26.05 -48.21
CA LEU A 20 -9.26 -25.95 -46.79
C LEU A 20 -9.10 -24.46 -46.46
N ASP A 21 -10.23 -23.78 -46.28
CA ASP A 21 -10.25 -22.40 -45.82
C ASP A 21 -9.54 -22.31 -44.46
N TRP A 22 -8.38 -21.64 -44.47
CA TRP A 22 -7.68 -21.26 -43.26
C TRP A 22 -8.38 -20.02 -42.67
N GLU A 23 -9.61 -20.15 -42.19
CA GLU A 23 -10.13 -19.07 -41.36
C GLU A 23 -9.25 -18.98 -40.09
N PRO A 24 -8.55 -17.85 -39.84
CA PRO A 24 -7.80 -17.70 -38.61
C PRO A 24 -8.83 -17.70 -37.49
N ALA A 25 -8.86 -18.79 -36.72
CA ALA A 25 -9.79 -18.96 -35.63
C ALA A 25 -9.77 -17.69 -34.77
N LEU A 26 -10.90 -16.96 -34.80
CA LEU A 26 -11.12 -15.77 -34.02
C LEU A 26 -10.89 -16.15 -32.57
N ARG A 27 -9.67 -15.89 -32.08
CA ARG A 27 -9.40 -15.82 -30.66
C ARG A 27 -10.33 -14.72 -30.19
N SER A 28 -11.40 -15.13 -29.52
CA SER A 28 -12.13 -14.24 -28.66
C SER A 28 -11.12 -13.80 -27.62
N GLU A 29 -10.53 -12.63 -27.86
CA GLU A 29 -10.04 -11.76 -26.80
C GLU A 29 -11.30 -11.36 -26.01
N VAL A 30 -11.78 -12.30 -25.19
CA VAL A 30 -12.42 -11.96 -23.94
C VAL A 30 -11.30 -11.28 -23.16
N GLU A 31 -11.18 -9.98 -23.38
CA GLU A 31 -10.40 -9.07 -22.57
C GLU A 31 -10.99 -9.20 -21.16
N ASP A 32 -10.41 -10.12 -20.39
CA ASP A 32 -10.86 -10.40 -19.03
C ASP A 32 -10.69 -9.09 -18.28
N ALA A 33 -11.80 -8.46 -17.88
CA ALA A 33 -11.79 -7.13 -17.28
C ALA A 33 -11.04 -7.07 -15.92
N ARG A 34 -10.53 -8.22 -15.45
CA ARG A 34 -9.62 -8.36 -14.31
C ARG A 34 -8.13 -8.26 -14.71
N LEU A 35 -7.81 -8.28 -16.00
CA LEU A 35 -6.45 -8.23 -16.57
C LEU A 35 -6.07 -6.87 -17.14
N THR A 36 -6.98 -5.90 -17.23
CA THR A 36 -6.59 -4.49 -17.37
C THR A 36 -5.94 -4.06 -16.04
N PRO A 37 -4.61 -3.85 -15.97
CA PRO A 37 -4.02 -3.34 -14.74
C PRO A 37 -4.59 -1.94 -14.52
N GLU A 38 -5.23 -1.71 -13.36
CA GLU A 38 -5.64 -0.36 -13.01
C GLU A 38 -4.43 0.57 -13.12
N PRO A 39 -4.57 1.75 -13.77
CA PRO A 39 -3.46 2.68 -13.90
C PRO A 39 -2.96 3.03 -12.51
N ILE A 40 -1.69 2.71 -12.23
CA ILE A 40 -1.07 2.91 -10.92
C ILE A 40 -1.29 4.36 -10.52
N SER A 41 -2.08 4.58 -9.47
CA SER A 41 -2.47 5.93 -9.07
C SER A 41 -1.21 6.77 -8.75
N PRO A 42 -1.24 8.11 -8.93
CA PRO A 42 -0.11 8.97 -8.57
C PRO A 42 0.31 8.85 -7.09
N GLU A 43 -0.59 8.37 -6.24
CA GLU A 43 -0.34 7.97 -4.86
C GLU A 43 0.44 6.65 -4.77
N ARG A 44 -0.03 5.56 -5.41
CA ARG A 44 0.71 4.29 -5.48
C ARG A 44 2.08 4.42 -6.13
N MET A 45 2.22 5.30 -7.12
CA MET A 45 3.52 5.62 -7.73
C MET A 45 4.46 6.27 -6.71
N ARG A 46 3.97 7.28 -5.96
CA ARG A 46 4.73 7.91 -4.88
C ARG A 46 5.08 6.94 -3.75
N ILE A 47 4.20 5.99 -3.40
CA ILE A 47 4.49 4.93 -2.43
C ILE A 47 5.66 4.05 -2.91
N ALA A 48 5.65 3.65 -4.19
CA ALA A 48 6.71 2.84 -4.78
C ALA A 48 8.05 3.61 -4.86
N GLU A 49 8.02 4.87 -5.31
CA GLU A 49 9.19 5.76 -5.38
C GLU A 49 9.76 6.08 -3.99
N ALA A 50 8.90 6.28 -2.99
CA ALA A 50 9.31 6.62 -1.63
C ALA A 50 10.04 5.48 -0.91
N ARG A 51 10.00 4.24 -1.44
CA ARG A 51 10.67 3.05 -0.89
C ARG A 51 10.53 2.99 0.64
N ILE A 52 9.29 2.88 1.13
CA ILE A 52 8.88 3.12 2.53
C ILE A 52 9.36 2.03 3.54
N LEU A 53 10.62 1.61 3.40
CA LEU A 53 11.32 0.69 4.29
C LEU A 53 11.53 1.30 5.68
N TYR A 54 11.56 2.64 5.79
CA TYR A 54 11.78 3.36 7.05
C TYR A 54 10.55 3.38 7.98
N LEU A 55 9.34 3.11 7.48
CA LEU A 55 8.19 2.86 8.36
C LEU A 55 8.23 1.46 8.99
N SER A 56 9.08 0.54 8.51
CA SER A 56 9.03 -0.86 8.96
C SER A 56 9.13 -1.06 10.48
N PRO A 57 9.92 -0.32 11.28
CA PRO A 57 9.97 -0.52 12.73
C PRO A 57 8.69 -0.06 13.44
N ILE A 58 8.04 1.01 12.94
CA ILE A 58 6.79 1.53 13.49
C ILE A 58 5.63 0.60 13.12
N LEU A 59 5.57 0.17 11.85
CA LEU A 59 4.58 -0.79 11.38
C LEU A 59 4.71 -2.14 12.11
N GLN A 60 5.93 -2.63 12.35
CA GLN A 60 6.16 -3.85 13.12
C GLN A 60 5.59 -3.76 14.55
N GLN A 61 5.82 -2.65 15.26
CA GLN A 61 5.23 -2.43 16.58
C GLN A 61 3.70 -2.36 16.53
N LEU A 62 3.13 -1.63 15.57
CA LEU A 62 1.68 -1.50 15.41
C LEU A 62 1.01 -2.84 15.07
N TYR A 63 1.63 -3.66 14.22
CA TYR A 63 1.18 -5.03 13.97
C TYR A 63 1.39 -5.95 15.17
N ALA A 64 2.43 -5.77 15.99
CA ALA A 64 2.62 -6.54 17.22
C ALA A 64 1.46 -6.29 18.20
N LEU A 65 1.11 -5.02 18.46
CA LEU A 65 -0.02 -4.63 19.31
C LEU A 65 -1.36 -5.22 18.82
N ARG A 66 -1.59 -5.28 17.50
CA ARG A 66 -2.78 -5.93 16.92
C ARG A 66 -2.85 -7.45 17.19
N ASN A 67 -1.73 -8.10 17.54
CA ASN A 67 -1.65 -9.54 17.82
C ASN A 67 -1.49 -9.87 19.32
N GLU A 68 -1.46 -8.86 20.21
CA GLU A 68 -1.53 -9.06 21.67
C GLU A 68 -2.88 -9.70 22.08
N PRO A 69 -3.02 -10.23 23.31
CA PRO A 69 -4.34 -10.53 23.88
C PRO A 69 -5.27 -9.31 23.81
N GLU A 70 -6.60 -9.49 23.74
CA GLU A 70 -7.52 -8.36 23.58
C GLU A 70 -7.38 -7.33 24.74
N ALA A 71 -7.27 -7.83 25.97
CA ALA A 71 -7.21 -7.03 27.19
C ALA A 71 -6.47 -7.75 28.32
N ASP A 72 -5.99 -6.98 29.30
CA ASP A 72 -5.54 -7.44 30.61
C ASP A 72 -6.30 -6.72 31.75
N ASP A 73 -5.80 -6.83 32.99
CA ASP A 73 -6.39 -6.19 34.18
C ASP A 73 -6.39 -4.64 34.13
N TYR A 74 -5.64 -4.02 33.22
CA TYR A 74 -5.52 -2.57 33.06
C TYR A 74 -6.31 -2.01 31.87
N GLY A 75 -6.83 -2.87 30.99
CA GLY A 75 -7.70 -2.49 29.89
C GLY A 75 -7.35 -3.21 28.59
N ARG A 76 -7.76 -2.62 27.47
CA ARG A 76 -7.51 -3.17 26.14
C ARG A 76 -6.04 -2.98 25.73
N LEU A 77 -5.42 -4.03 25.19
CA LEU A 77 -4.04 -4.01 24.69
C LEU A 77 -3.98 -3.86 23.17
N GLN A 78 -4.98 -4.39 22.46
CA GLN A 78 -5.08 -4.26 21.00
C GLN A 78 -5.63 -2.88 20.60
N PRO A 79 -5.12 -2.23 19.56
CA PRO A 79 -5.78 -1.06 19.00
C PRO A 79 -7.17 -1.43 18.45
N THR A 80 -8.12 -0.50 18.49
CA THR A 80 -9.39 -0.65 17.75
C THR A 80 -9.11 -0.70 16.24
N GLU A 81 -10.02 -1.31 15.48
CA GLU A 81 -9.83 -1.42 14.03
C GLU A 81 -9.80 -0.05 13.34
N SER A 82 -10.63 0.90 13.80
CA SER A 82 -10.61 2.29 13.34
C SER A 82 -9.30 3.01 13.68
N ALA A 83 -8.84 2.92 14.94
CA ALA A 83 -7.59 3.54 15.35
C ALA A 83 -6.37 2.95 14.63
N PHE A 84 -6.34 1.63 14.42
CA PHE A 84 -5.33 0.95 13.63
C PHE A 84 -5.31 1.46 12.18
N ALA A 85 -6.47 1.49 11.51
CA ALA A 85 -6.58 1.91 10.12
C ALA A 85 -6.18 3.38 9.94
N ALA A 86 -6.76 4.29 10.72
CA ALA A 86 -6.45 5.72 10.64
C ALA A 86 -4.97 6.02 10.93
N THR A 87 -4.34 5.27 11.84
CA THR A 87 -2.89 5.39 12.09
C THR A 87 -2.06 5.00 10.86
N ILE A 88 -2.40 3.89 10.20
CA ILE A 88 -1.72 3.42 8.98
C ILE A 88 -1.81 4.49 7.89
N ASP A 89 -3.01 5.02 7.63
CA ASP A 89 -3.25 6.01 6.58
C ASP A 89 -2.46 7.30 6.83
N ILE A 90 -2.53 7.85 8.06
CA ILE A 90 -1.77 9.05 8.47
C ILE A 90 -0.26 8.84 8.32
N LEU A 91 0.27 7.67 8.70
CA LEU A 91 1.70 7.36 8.59
C LEU A 91 2.17 7.23 7.13
N ILE A 92 1.40 6.55 6.28
CA ILE A 92 1.74 6.37 4.86
C ILE A 92 1.73 7.72 4.14
N ASP A 93 0.69 8.52 4.31
CA ASP A 93 0.62 9.85 3.69
C ASP A 93 1.70 10.80 4.23
N ALA A 94 2.00 10.74 5.54
CA ALA A 94 3.07 11.55 6.12
C ALA A 94 4.45 11.13 5.59
N ALA A 95 4.66 9.84 5.30
CA ALA A 95 5.87 9.32 4.68
C ALA A 95 6.01 9.81 3.22
N ILE A 96 4.91 9.84 2.47
CA ILE A 96 4.86 10.39 1.11
C ILE A 96 5.18 11.89 1.12
N ASP A 97 4.58 12.69 2.01
CA ASP A 97 4.82 14.14 2.13
C ASP A 97 6.23 14.48 2.67
N ALA A 98 6.81 13.60 3.49
CA ALA A 98 8.17 13.78 4.01
C ALA A 98 9.27 13.47 2.98
N TYR A 99 9.01 12.66 1.95
CA TYR A 99 10.01 12.21 0.97
C TYR A 99 10.77 13.39 0.32
N PRO A 100 12.12 13.34 0.20
CA PRO A 100 13.03 12.21 0.47
C PRO A 100 13.49 12.08 1.93
N ARG A 101 12.93 12.84 2.87
CA ARG A 101 13.25 12.68 4.30
C ARG A 101 12.47 11.50 4.88
N GLN A 102 13.19 10.51 5.38
CA GLN A 102 12.64 9.41 6.15
C GLN A 102 11.94 9.90 7.44
N ILE A 103 10.84 9.25 7.82
CA ILE A 103 10.25 9.36 9.16
C ILE A 103 11.21 8.70 10.17
N PRO A 104 11.52 9.36 11.30
CA PRO A 104 12.43 8.81 12.32
C PRO A 104 11.80 7.65 13.10
N SER A 105 12.64 6.85 13.76
CA SER A 105 12.23 5.79 14.69
C SER A 105 11.41 6.35 15.85
N GLY A 106 10.24 5.75 16.10
CA GLY A 106 9.33 6.08 17.20
C GLY A 106 8.82 4.83 17.92
N CYS A 107 8.25 5.03 19.10
CA CYS A 107 7.62 4.00 19.92
C CYS A 107 6.11 3.97 19.65
N VAL A 108 5.50 2.79 19.52
CA VAL A 108 4.03 2.64 19.36
C VAL A 108 3.45 2.00 20.62
N SER A 109 2.33 2.51 21.09
CA SER A 109 1.57 2.00 22.24
C SER A 109 0.07 2.10 22.02
N THR A 110 -0.67 1.33 22.82
CA THR A 110 -2.14 1.35 22.87
C THR A 110 -2.60 1.92 24.21
N ASP A 111 -3.66 2.74 24.22
CA ASP A 111 -4.32 3.18 25.47
C ASP A 111 -5.34 2.14 25.98
N SER A 112 -5.80 2.29 27.23
CA SER A 112 -6.68 1.31 27.89
C SER A 112 -8.04 1.10 27.21
N ALA A 113 -8.42 1.94 26.24
CA ALA A 113 -9.64 1.82 25.45
C ALA A 113 -9.38 1.36 23.99
N GLY A 114 -8.11 1.22 23.58
CA GLY A 114 -7.70 0.79 22.23
C GLY A 114 -7.30 1.92 21.28
N GLY A 115 -7.08 3.14 21.75
CA GLY A 115 -6.48 4.22 20.95
C GLY A 115 -5.00 3.96 20.70
N VAL A 116 -4.45 4.45 19.59
CA VAL A 116 -3.04 4.32 19.24
C VAL A 116 -2.29 5.61 19.57
N ARG A 117 -1.12 5.47 20.18
CA ARG A 117 -0.18 6.57 20.42
C ARG A 117 1.20 6.22 19.86
N ILE A 118 1.76 7.11 19.03
CA ILE A 118 3.13 6.99 18.50
C ILE A 118 3.96 8.15 19.01
N GLU A 119 5.11 7.85 19.62
CA GLU A 119 5.98 8.82 20.28
C GLU A 119 7.36 8.90 19.64
N TRP A 120 7.79 10.11 19.33
CA TRP A 120 9.13 10.47 18.89
C TRP A 120 9.76 11.42 19.91
N VAL A 121 10.21 10.88 21.03
CA VAL A 121 10.83 11.64 22.13
C VAL A 121 12.34 11.73 21.94
N ARG A 122 12.92 12.92 22.04
CA ARG A 122 14.36 13.21 22.09
C ARG A 122 14.61 14.29 23.16
N GLU A 123 15.88 14.52 23.52
CA GLU A 123 16.25 15.38 24.68
C GLU A 123 15.66 16.80 24.64
N THR A 124 15.54 17.41 23.46
CA THR A 124 15.04 18.79 23.28
C THR A 124 13.73 18.88 22.50
N SER A 125 13.16 17.76 22.08
CA SER A 125 11.92 17.75 21.30
C SER A 125 11.14 16.45 21.44
N SER A 126 9.82 16.57 21.52
CA SER A 126 8.90 15.45 21.45
C SER A 126 7.79 15.71 20.43
N VAL A 127 7.38 14.66 19.73
CA VAL A 127 6.18 14.64 18.90
C VAL A 127 5.40 13.39 19.25
N HIS A 128 4.10 13.53 19.52
CA HIS A 128 3.20 12.39 19.70
C HIS A 128 2.06 12.47 18.67
N LEU A 129 1.88 11.42 17.87
CA LEU A 129 0.62 11.18 17.16
C LEU A 129 -0.32 10.43 18.13
N VAL A 130 -1.55 10.93 18.29
CA VAL A 130 -2.59 10.28 19.10
C VAL A 130 -3.83 10.09 18.24
N VAL A 131 -4.23 8.82 18.07
CA VAL A 131 -5.41 8.39 17.32
C VAL A 131 -6.35 7.67 18.30
N PRO A 132 -7.46 8.29 18.72
CA PRO A 132 -8.34 7.73 19.75
C PRO A 132 -9.07 6.46 19.27
N PRO A 133 -9.62 5.65 20.20
CA PRO A 133 -10.25 4.36 19.89
C PRO A 133 -11.55 4.45 19.07
N ALA A 134 -12.21 5.61 19.06
CA ALA A 134 -13.53 5.82 18.49
C ALA A 134 -13.57 7.07 17.60
N ASP A 135 -14.42 7.04 16.58
CA ASP A 135 -14.50 8.04 15.51
C ASP A 135 -15.08 9.40 15.96
N ASP A 136 -15.53 9.52 17.22
CA ASP A 136 -16.11 10.74 17.79
C ASP A 136 -15.08 11.68 18.43
N ALA A 137 -13.84 11.21 18.62
CA ALA A 137 -12.71 12.02 19.06
C ALA A 137 -11.74 12.27 17.90
N ASN A 138 -11.32 13.53 17.72
CA ASN A 138 -10.37 13.87 16.67
C ASN A 138 -8.97 13.35 17.00
N SER A 139 -8.32 12.74 16.00
CA SER A 139 -6.88 12.44 16.07
C SER A 139 -6.07 13.74 16.10
N TYR A 140 -5.04 13.81 16.92
CA TYR A 140 -4.21 15.01 17.09
C TYR A 140 -2.72 14.69 17.15
N ILE A 141 -1.91 15.71 16.86
CA ILE A 141 -0.47 15.73 17.04
C ILE A 141 -0.18 16.64 18.22
N TYR A 142 0.39 16.08 19.29
CA TYR A 142 1.10 16.87 20.29
C TYR A 142 2.53 17.12 19.83
N HIS A 143 3.04 18.32 20.08
CA HIS A 143 4.45 18.65 19.85
C HIS A 143 5.02 19.45 21.02
N GLU A 144 6.31 19.29 21.26
CA GLU A 144 7.11 20.06 22.21
C GLU A 144 8.51 20.25 21.60
N VAL A 145 9.01 21.48 21.58
CA VAL A 145 10.38 21.83 21.17
C VAL A 145 10.89 22.91 22.11
N ASP A 146 11.94 22.60 22.87
CA ASP A 146 12.52 23.42 23.94
C ASP A 146 11.49 23.88 25.00
N SER A 147 10.78 24.99 24.77
CA SER A 147 9.71 25.50 25.65
C SER A 147 8.42 25.84 24.88
N ASN A 148 8.35 25.47 23.60
CA ASN A 148 7.19 25.69 22.75
C ASN A 148 6.45 24.36 22.56
N TYR A 149 5.27 24.24 23.15
CA TYR A 149 4.43 23.06 23.07
C TYR A 149 3.01 23.40 22.59
N GLY A 150 2.32 22.41 22.04
CA GLY A 150 0.97 22.59 21.51
C GLY A 150 0.36 21.31 20.95
N THR A 151 -0.85 21.46 20.42
CA THR A 151 -1.61 20.40 19.75
C THR A 151 -2.22 20.93 18.45
N GLU A 152 -2.13 20.18 17.36
CA GLU A 152 -2.86 20.43 16.10
C GLU A 152 -3.56 19.15 15.61
N ASP A 153 -4.54 19.28 14.70
CA ASP A 153 -5.23 18.13 14.10
C ASP A 153 -4.23 17.20 13.39
N ALA A 154 -4.42 15.88 13.53
CA ALA A 154 -3.53 14.87 12.95
C ALA A 154 -3.70 14.76 11.43
N THR A 155 -3.07 15.70 10.72
CA THR A 155 -2.95 15.67 9.26
C THR A 155 -1.58 15.13 8.85
N PRO A 156 -1.47 14.43 7.71
CA PRO A 156 -0.18 13.95 7.18
C PRO A 156 0.90 15.04 7.08
N LYS A 157 0.49 16.24 6.64
CA LYS A 157 1.34 17.44 6.52
C LYS A 157 1.65 18.13 7.85
N GLY A 158 0.83 17.94 8.88
CA GLY A 158 1.16 18.32 10.25
C GLY A 158 2.25 17.42 10.81
N LEU A 159 2.05 16.10 10.68
CA LEU A 159 2.98 15.11 11.20
C LEU A 159 4.34 15.21 10.49
N SER A 160 4.37 15.28 9.15
CA SER A 160 5.61 15.44 8.37
C SER A 160 6.39 16.72 8.72
N ARG A 161 5.68 17.78 9.14
CA ARG A 161 6.26 19.06 9.57
C ARG A 161 6.91 18.93 10.94
N TRP A 162 6.18 18.42 11.93
CA TRP A 162 6.72 18.28 13.28
C TRP A 162 7.83 17.24 13.36
N LEU A 163 7.73 16.13 12.61
CA LEU A 163 8.84 15.16 12.53
C LEU A 163 10.14 15.75 11.96
N LYS A 164 10.14 16.94 11.33
CA LYS A 164 11.37 17.64 10.89
C LYS A 164 12.18 18.20 12.06
N VAL A 165 11.56 18.47 13.22
CA VAL A 165 12.25 18.97 14.42
C VAL A 165 12.94 17.84 15.20
N ILE A 166 12.47 16.60 15.04
CA ILE A 166 13.11 15.41 15.60
C ILE A 166 14.45 15.16 14.88
N PRO A 167 15.60 15.18 15.59
CA PRO A 167 16.89 14.86 15.01
C PRO A 167 16.94 13.44 14.45
N ARG A 168 17.78 13.23 13.44
CA ARG A 168 18.09 11.87 12.97
C ARG A 168 18.99 11.19 13.99
N GLU A 169 18.71 9.92 14.24
CA GLU A 169 19.67 9.00 14.85
C GLU A 169 20.91 8.94 13.96
N SER A 170 22.09 9.01 14.59
CA SER A 170 23.40 9.18 13.93
C SER A 170 24.15 7.85 13.81
#